data_AF-A0A1G5BY73-F1
#
_entry.id   AF-A0A1G5BY73-F1
#
_cell.length_a   1.000
_cell.length_b   1.000
_cell.length_c   1.000
_cell.angle_alpha   90.00
_cell.angle_beta   90.00
_cell.angle_gamma   90.00
#
_symmetry.space_group_name_H-M   'P 1'
#
loop_
_entity.id
_entity.type
_entity.pdbx_description
1 polymer ?
#
loop_
_entity_poly.entity_id
_entity_poly.type
_entity_poly.pdbx_seq_one_letter_code
_entity_poly.pdbx_strand_id
1 'polypeptide(L)'
;MAYELKVTFNDIMNIYSKNHKVGGQRDIKLAYEYASDKHFGVVRGTGEPYINHPLRVARHVTEWGFESDVIIAALLHDVVEDCGVTLSEIEDRFGSSVAKIVDTVTALSDKDFSDHTPSKEQIDLLSDARLQKKMSEKALYVKIADRIDNLNTLSGVKESKRIPKAEHTREIIIPMAKLENAYHFVDILEELCFQTEHPNMYEEIAKQYKKIYNINSKRLQESLDTLSSVFDPHHNNETQDLDRYHRLIVNFMHDHRSYISIFRQISHSVNNIKEDLASTFTKENIALLDLTLVVSDELSDENSNIRPNDIFFQYFDKALSGKGFYFIKYTQTTYKDTGYFLIADTMDNLYRLFVRTETEYQRFMYGNIIDADSFLAITDINEIEPRDTYNEKIKVFRKDNSSMLIDKGATVLDFAFYIHSDLGLHFSYAMIDDSKTHLPPYTRLNEGDKITIVADEDAKPEMKWFNAVKTSKASHFLVRYFSDPDHLKEFLQHQIQEKEGMI
;
A
#
# COMPACT_ATOMS: atom_id res chain seq x y z
N MET A 1 -16.74 -1.34 2.27
CA MET A 1 -18.16 -1.21 1.87
C MET A 1 -18.70 -2.57 1.43
N ALA A 2 -20.01 -2.81 1.53
CA ALA A 2 -20.62 -4.02 0.95
C ALA A 2 -20.53 -3.96 -0.58
N TYR A 3 -20.17 -5.07 -1.23
CA TYR A 3 -20.05 -5.14 -2.68
C TYR A 3 -21.40 -4.88 -3.35
N GLU A 4 -21.46 -3.87 -4.23
CA GLU A 4 -22.72 -3.42 -4.81
C GLU A 4 -23.06 -4.22 -6.08
N LEU A 5 -24.04 -5.11 -5.96
CA LEU A 5 -24.44 -6.01 -7.06
C LEU A 5 -25.23 -5.31 -8.17
N LYS A 6 -25.91 -4.20 -7.85
CA LYS A 6 -26.75 -3.45 -8.80
C LYS A 6 -26.05 -2.16 -9.18
N VAL A 7 -25.55 -2.12 -10.41
CA VAL A 7 -24.91 -0.94 -10.99
C VAL A 7 -25.65 -0.58 -12.27
N THR A 8 -25.99 0.69 -12.41
CA THR A 8 -26.60 1.22 -13.62
C THR A 8 -25.58 1.99 -14.43
N PHE A 9 -25.83 2.13 -15.74
CA PHE A 9 -25.02 2.98 -16.60
C PHE A 9 -24.96 4.44 -16.10
N ASN A 10 -26.06 4.94 -15.50
CA ASN A 10 -26.09 6.29 -14.95
C ASN A 10 -25.12 6.48 -13.78
N ASP A 11 -24.89 5.44 -12.97
CA ASP A 11 -23.94 5.52 -11.86
C ASP A 11 -22.52 5.76 -12.40
N ILE A 12 -22.14 5.02 -13.44
CA ILE A 12 -20.86 5.18 -14.15
C ILE A 12 -20.76 6.60 -14.72
N MET A 13 -21.78 7.08 -15.41
CA MET A 13 -21.76 8.42 -16.02
C MET A 13 -21.72 9.54 -15.00
N ASN A 14 -22.36 9.36 -13.83
CA ASN A 14 -22.33 10.31 -12.73
C ASN A 14 -20.91 10.42 -12.13
N ILE A 15 -20.22 9.30 -11.97
CA ILE A 15 -18.83 9.27 -11.49
C ILE A 15 -17.91 9.89 -12.55
N TYR A 16 -18.04 9.45 -13.81
CA TYR A 16 -17.24 9.96 -14.92
C TYR A 16 -17.36 11.48 -15.07
N SER A 17 -18.58 12.03 -14.98
CA SER A 17 -18.81 13.47 -15.13
C SER A 17 -18.29 14.30 -13.94
N LYS A 18 -18.10 13.70 -12.77
CA LYS A 18 -17.43 14.36 -11.62
C LYS A 18 -15.92 14.41 -11.82
N ASN A 19 -15.34 13.34 -12.35
CA ASN A 19 -13.90 13.15 -12.44
C ASN A 19 -13.32 13.74 -13.74
N HIS A 20 -14.08 13.76 -14.84
CA HIS A 20 -13.64 14.20 -16.15
C HIS A 20 -14.51 15.34 -16.66
N LYS A 21 -13.88 16.47 -17.01
CA LYS A 21 -14.58 17.70 -17.42
C LYS A 21 -14.87 17.78 -18.93
N VAL A 22 -14.22 16.97 -19.78
CA VAL A 22 -14.35 17.04 -21.25
C VAL A 22 -14.18 15.66 -21.91
N GLY A 23 -15.02 15.33 -22.90
CA GLY A 23 -14.81 14.20 -23.83
C GLY A 23 -15.41 12.84 -23.40
N GLY A 24 -15.40 11.84 -24.29
CA GLY A 24 -15.62 10.41 -23.98
C GLY A 24 -17.05 9.92 -23.69
N GLN A 25 -17.95 10.78 -23.18
CA GLN A 25 -19.29 10.36 -22.74
C GLN A 25 -20.14 9.67 -23.83
N ARG A 26 -20.04 10.18 -25.07
CA ARG A 26 -20.75 9.62 -26.22
C ARG A 26 -20.25 8.21 -26.55
N ASP A 27 -18.94 8.01 -26.54
CA ASP A 27 -18.32 6.75 -26.93
C ASP A 27 -18.54 5.67 -25.85
N ILE A 28 -18.47 6.06 -24.57
CA ILE A 28 -18.86 5.20 -23.44
C ILE A 28 -20.32 4.73 -23.57
N LYS A 29 -21.23 5.64 -23.94
CA LYS A 29 -22.64 5.29 -24.18
C LYS A 29 -22.82 4.33 -25.35
N LEU A 30 -22.13 4.56 -26.46
CA LEU A 30 -22.17 3.66 -27.63
C LEU A 30 -21.63 2.26 -27.28
N ALA A 31 -20.57 2.18 -26.48
CA ALA A 31 -20.02 0.91 -26.01
C ALA A 31 -20.99 0.17 -25.11
N TYR A 32 -21.66 0.87 -24.20
CA TYR A 32 -22.70 0.30 -23.34
C TYR A 32 -23.89 -0.25 -24.16
N GLU A 33 -24.41 0.52 -25.11
CA GLU A 33 -25.49 0.08 -25.99
C GLU A 33 -25.08 -1.17 -26.78
N TYR A 34 -23.86 -1.18 -27.32
CA TYR A 34 -23.32 -2.33 -28.05
C TYR A 34 -23.16 -3.57 -27.17
N ALA A 35 -22.60 -3.43 -25.97
CA ALA A 35 -22.47 -4.54 -25.02
C ALA A 35 -23.84 -5.09 -24.60
N SER A 36 -24.79 -4.19 -24.31
CA SER A 36 -26.16 -4.55 -23.93
C SER A 36 -26.87 -5.34 -25.03
N ASP A 37 -26.71 -4.92 -26.28
CA ASP A 37 -27.30 -5.60 -27.43
C ASP A 37 -26.69 -7.00 -27.64
N LYS A 38 -25.37 -7.14 -27.49
CA LYS A 38 -24.67 -8.42 -27.66
C LYS A 38 -25.00 -9.42 -26.55
N HIS A 39 -25.18 -8.95 -25.33
CA HIS A 39 -25.55 -9.77 -24.18
C HIS A 39 -27.09 -9.92 -24.00
N PHE A 40 -27.89 -9.46 -24.95
CA PHE A 40 -29.35 -9.52 -24.86
C PHE A 40 -29.87 -10.96 -24.72
N GLY A 41 -30.64 -11.22 -23.66
CA GLY A 41 -31.22 -12.53 -23.37
C GLY A 41 -30.27 -13.53 -22.70
N VAL A 42 -29.02 -13.16 -22.42
CA VAL A 42 -28.03 -14.00 -21.71
C VAL A 42 -28.07 -13.72 -20.21
N VAL A 43 -28.11 -14.79 -19.40
CA VAL A 43 -28.09 -14.73 -17.93
C VAL A 43 -26.83 -15.39 -17.36
N ARG A 44 -26.26 -14.82 -16.29
CA ARG A 44 -25.14 -15.41 -15.55
C ARG A 44 -25.56 -16.66 -14.79
N GLY A 45 -24.58 -17.45 -14.33
CA GLY A 45 -24.82 -18.62 -13.47
C GLY A 45 -25.54 -18.30 -12.14
N THR A 46 -25.54 -17.03 -11.72
CA THR A 46 -26.28 -16.49 -10.57
C THR A 46 -27.76 -16.16 -10.87
N GLY A 47 -28.15 -16.14 -12.16
CA GLY A 47 -29.48 -15.76 -12.63
C GLY A 47 -29.65 -14.28 -13.02
N GLU A 48 -28.63 -13.45 -12.85
CA GLU A 48 -28.66 -12.02 -13.24
C GLU A 48 -28.44 -11.81 -14.75
N PRO A 49 -28.96 -10.70 -15.34
CA PRO A 49 -28.60 -10.30 -16.71
C PRO A 49 -27.09 -10.14 -16.88
N TYR A 50 -26.53 -10.69 -17.96
CA TYR A 50 -25.07 -10.74 -18.15
C TYR A 50 -24.42 -9.34 -18.18
N ILE A 51 -25.13 -8.33 -18.71
CA ILE A 51 -24.68 -6.93 -18.79
C ILE A 51 -24.31 -6.31 -17.43
N ASN A 52 -24.81 -6.85 -16.32
CA ASN A 52 -24.49 -6.33 -14.99
C ASN A 52 -23.00 -6.48 -14.65
N HIS A 53 -22.34 -7.53 -15.14
CA HIS A 53 -20.91 -7.73 -14.87
C HIS A 53 -20.04 -6.68 -15.57
N PRO A 54 -20.12 -6.48 -16.90
CA PRO A 54 -19.40 -5.40 -17.57
C PRO A 54 -19.68 -4.02 -16.97
N LEU A 55 -20.90 -3.76 -16.50
CA LEU A 55 -21.23 -2.51 -15.80
C LEU A 55 -20.50 -2.35 -14.46
N ARG A 56 -20.39 -3.42 -13.67
CA ARG A 56 -19.65 -3.38 -12.39
C ARG A 56 -18.14 -3.24 -12.61
N VAL A 57 -17.59 -3.94 -13.60
CA VAL A 57 -16.17 -3.78 -14.01
C VAL A 57 -15.91 -2.35 -14.50
N ALA A 58 -16.77 -1.81 -15.36
CA ALA A 58 -16.66 -0.45 -15.87
C ALA A 58 -16.79 0.61 -14.75
N ARG A 59 -17.66 0.38 -13.76
CA ARG A 59 -17.75 1.25 -12.59
C ARG A 59 -16.44 1.29 -11.81
N HIS A 60 -15.82 0.15 -11.53
CA HIS A 60 -14.54 0.12 -10.80
C HIS A 60 -13.46 0.95 -11.49
N VAL A 61 -13.22 0.72 -12.78
CA VAL A 61 -12.20 1.51 -13.51
C VAL A 61 -12.57 3.00 -13.60
N THR A 62 -13.86 3.34 -13.61
CA THR A 62 -14.30 4.75 -13.56
C THR A 62 -14.09 5.38 -12.18
N GLU A 63 -14.32 4.64 -11.09
CA GLU A 63 -14.04 5.08 -9.71
C GLU A 63 -12.54 5.30 -9.49
N TRP A 64 -11.69 4.51 -10.16
CA TRP A 64 -10.23 4.66 -10.13
C TRP A 64 -9.73 5.81 -11.03
N GLY A 65 -10.63 6.51 -11.73
CA GLY A 65 -10.30 7.71 -12.51
C GLY A 65 -9.75 7.44 -13.92
N PHE A 66 -9.93 6.23 -14.45
CA PHE A 66 -9.46 5.94 -15.80
C PHE A 66 -10.24 6.67 -16.90
N GLU A 67 -9.55 6.93 -18.02
CA GLU A 67 -10.13 7.55 -19.20
C GLU A 67 -11.13 6.67 -19.94
N SER A 68 -11.82 7.27 -20.92
CA SER A 68 -12.89 6.62 -21.67
C SER A 68 -12.47 5.34 -22.40
N ASP A 69 -11.21 5.21 -22.83
CA ASP A 69 -10.76 4.00 -23.55
C ASP A 69 -10.75 2.76 -22.65
N VAL A 70 -10.30 2.88 -21.39
CA VAL A 70 -10.33 1.81 -20.39
C VAL A 70 -11.76 1.49 -19.96
N ILE A 71 -12.60 2.51 -19.76
CA ILE A 71 -14.01 2.32 -19.42
C ILE A 71 -14.75 1.58 -20.54
N ILE A 72 -14.51 1.97 -21.79
CA ILE A 72 -15.07 1.29 -22.97
C ILE A 72 -14.56 -0.16 -23.04
N ALA A 73 -13.25 -0.39 -22.86
CA ALA A 73 -12.70 -1.74 -22.86
C ALA A 73 -13.31 -2.61 -21.75
N ALA A 74 -13.54 -2.07 -20.55
CA ALA A 74 -14.22 -2.76 -19.46
C ALA A 74 -15.68 -3.14 -19.80
N LEU A 75 -16.40 -2.28 -20.53
CA LEU A 75 -17.76 -2.62 -21.01
C LEU A 75 -17.76 -3.71 -22.08
N LEU A 76 -16.66 -3.87 -22.82
CA LEU A 76 -16.57 -4.72 -24.01
C LEU A 76 -15.76 -6.01 -23.82
N HIS A 77 -15.05 -6.18 -22.69
CA HIS A 77 -14.08 -7.26 -22.53
C HIS A 77 -14.69 -8.67 -22.74
N ASP A 78 -15.87 -8.92 -22.19
CA ASP A 78 -16.58 -10.20 -22.35
C ASP A 78 -17.30 -10.35 -23.70
N VAL A 79 -17.47 -9.27 -24.47
CA VAL A 79 -18.17 -9.32 -25.76
C VAL A 79 -17.33 -10.09 -26.79
N VAL A 80 -16.00 -9.93 -26.74
CA VAL A 80 -15.06 -10.69 -27.60
C VAL A 80 -14.97 -12.14 -27.13
N GLU A 81 -14.91 -12.38 -25.82
CA GLU A 81 -14.76 -13.72 -25.26
C GLU A 81 -16.00 -14.62 -25.43
N ASP A 82 -17.21 -14.05 -25.31
CA ASP A 82 -18.45 -14.83 -25.18
C ASP A 82 -19.47 -14.61 -26.30
N CYS A 83 -19.42 -13.50 -27.04
CA CYS A 83 -20.40 -13.19 -28.08
C CYS A 83 -19.87 -13.35 -29.51
N GLY A 84 -18.63 -13.81 -29.67
CA GLY A 84 -18.02 -14.07 -30.99
C GLY A 84 -17.73 -12.81 -31.81
N VAL A 85 -17.61 -11.66 -31.15
CA VAL A 85 -17.21 -10.40 -31.79
C VAL A 85 -15.72 -10.42 -32.07
N THR A 86 -15.32 -9.95 -33.25
CA THR A 86 -13.90 -9.92 -33.65
C THR A 86 -13.21 -8.65 -33.15
N LEU A 87 -11.90 -8.74 -32.86
CA LEU A 87 -11.11 -7.57 -32.48
C LEU A 87 -11.10 -6.47 -33.57
N SER A 88 -11.16 -6.85 -34.85
CA SER A 88 -11.29 -5.90 -35.96
C SER A 88 -12.59 -5.09 -35.86
N GLU A 89 -13.70 -5.72 -35.46
CA GLU A 89 -14.96 -5.00 -35.27
C GLU A 89 -14.89 -4.01 -34.09
N ILE A 90 -14.18 -4.39 -33.01
CA ILE A 90 -13.94 -3.48 -31.88
C ILE A 90 -13.07 -2.29 -32.32
N GLU A 91 -12.01 -2.55 -33.08
CA GLU A 91 -11.11 -1.52 -33.60
C GLU A 91 -11.83 -0.53 -34.53
N ASP A 92 -12.66 -1.03 -35.44
CA ASP A 92 -13.41 -0.20 -36.39
C ASP A 92 -14.44 0.72 -35.68
N ARG A 93 -15.03 0.25 -34.57
CA ARG A 93 -16.10 0.98 -33.86
C ARG A 93 -15.57 1.91 -32.76
N PHE A 94 -14.57 1.47 -32.02
CA PHE A 94 -14.13 2.10 -30.77
C PHE A 94 -12.65 2.50 -30.78
N GLY A 95 -11.94 2.21 -31.87
CA GLY A 95 -10.56 2.60 -32.08
C GLY A 95 -9.53 1.57 -31.60
N SER A 96 -8.29 1.77 -32.05
CA SER A 96 -7.19 0.83 -31.82
C SER A 96 -6.74 0.74 -30.37
N SER A 97 -6.89 1.80 -29.56
CA SER A 97 -6.58 1.77 -28.12
C SER A 97 -7.46 0.74 -27.40
N VAL A 98 -8.78 0.85 -27.58
CA VAL A 98 -9.76 -0.07 -26.99
C VAL A 98 -9.51 -1.50 -27.45
N ALA A 99 -9.31 -1.72 -28.76
CA ALA A 99 -9.07 -3.05 -29.30
C ALA A 99 -7.81 -3.72 -28.72
N LYS A 100 -6.72 -2.96 -28.52
CA LYS A 100 -5.50 -3.47 -27.88
C LYS A 100 -5.72 -3.86 -26.41
N ILE A 101 -6.48 -3.05 -25.66
CA ILE A 101 -6.81 -3.37 -24.26
C ILE A 101 -7.64 -4.65 -24.22
N VAL A 102 -8.69 -4.76 -25.04
CA VAL A 102 -9.56 -5.93 -25.09
C VAL A 102 -8.81 -7.20 -25.54
N ASP A 103 -7.93 -7.12 -26.56
CA ASP A 103 -7.05 -8.23 -26.99
C ASP A 103 -6.21 -8.73 -25.81
N THR A 104 -5.59 -7.80 -25.08
CA THR A 104 -4.72 -8.13 -23.95
C THR A 104 -5.49 -8.78 -22.82
N VAL A 105 -6.67 -8.26 -22.46
CA VAL A 105 -7.53 -8.84 -21.40
C VAL A 105 -8.00 -10.24 -21.78
N THR A 106 -8.35 -10.45 -23.06
CA THR A 106 -8.82 -11.74 -23.60
C THR A 106 -7.73 -12.81 -23.58
N ALA A 107 -6.48 -12.44 -23.90
CA ALA A 107 -5.33 -13.33 -23.84
C ALA A 107 -4.93 -13.75 -22.41
N LEU A 108 -5.52 -13.15 -21.38
CA LEU A 108 -5.34 -13.47 -19.96
C LEU A 108 -6.52 -14.29 -19.41
N SER A 109 -7.34 -14.87 -20.29
CA SER A 109 -8.56 -15.62 -19.94
C SER A 109 -8.26 -17.07 -19.57
N ASP A 110 -9.15 -17.65 -18.76
CA ASP A 110 -9.02 -19.00 -18.19
C ASP A 110 -8.94 -20.13 -19.25
N LYS A 111 -9.34 -19.85 -20.51
CA LYS A 111 -9.38 -20.81 -21.62
C LYS A 111 -7.99 -21.22 -22.10
N ASP A 112 -6.97 -20.39 -21.92
CA ASP A 112 -5.59 -20.72 -22.29
C ASP A 112 -4.89 -21.63 -21.27
N PHE A 113 -5.51 -21.88 -20.11
CA PHE A 113 -4.95 -22.62 -18.99
C PHE A 113 -5.71 -23.92 -18.66
N SER A 114 -6.71 -24.29 -19.47
CA SER A 114 -7.71 -25.29 -19.09
C SER A 114 -7.24 -26.75 -19.07
N ASP A 115 -6.02 -27.07 -19.52
CA ASP A 115 -5.56 -28.47 -19.59
C ASP A 115 -4.48 -28.86 -18.57
N HIS A 116 -3.76 -27.92 -17.95
CA HIS A 116 -2.81 -28.24 -16.88
C HIS A 116 -2.60 -27.01 -15.96
N THR A 117 -2.58 -27.23 -14.64
CA THR A 117 -2.02 -26.26 -13.70
C THR A 117 -0.59 -25.95 -14.16
N PRO A 118 -0.28 -24.70 -14.54
CA PRO A 118 1.03 -24.38 -15.09
C PRO A 118 2.11 -24.66 -14.04
N SER A 119 3.23 -25.26 -14.46
CA SER A 119 4.36 -25.45 -13.56
C SER A 119 4.91 -24.08 -13.13
N LYS A 120 5.58 -24.02 -11.97
CA LYS A 120 6.21 -22.79 -11.47
C LYS A 120 7.14 -22.15 -12.53
N GLU A 121 7.84 -22.97 -13.31
CA GLU A 121 8.67 -22.53 -14.43
C GLU A 121 7.86 -21.97 -15.61
N GLN A 122 6.66 -22.49 -15.90
CA GLN A 122 5.78 -21.95 -16.92
C GLN A 122 5.16 -20.62 -16.50
N ILE A 123 4.86 -20.46 -15.22
CA ILE A 123 4.43 -19.17 -14.63
C ILE A 123 5.55 -18.15 -14.78
N ASP A 124 6.79 -18.53 -14.43
CA ASP A 124 7.98 -17.68 -14.56
C ASP A 124 8.30 -17.36 -16.05
N LEU A 125 8.11 -18.32 -16.97
CA LEU A 125 8.30 -18.12 -18.43
C LEU A 125 7.20 -17.27 -19.07
N LEU A 126 5.96 -17.41 -18.60
CA LEU A 126 4.83 -16.58 -19.04
C LEU A 126 5.04 -15.15 -18.54
N SER A 127 5.45 -14.97 -17.27
CA SER A 127 5.77 -13.66 -16.69
C SER A 127 6.90 -12.95 -17.43
N ASP A 128 7.91 -13.69 -17.89
CA ASP A 128 9.12 -13.09 -18.44
C ASP A 128 9.06 -12.79 -19.95
N ALA A 129 8.45 -13.63 -20.79
CA ALA A 129 8.68 -13.54 -22.25
C ALA A 129 7.51 -13.01 -23.09
N ARG A 130 6.25 -13.20 -22.65
CA ARG A 130 5.04 -12.75 -23.38
C ARG A 130 4.25 -11.66 -22.66
N LEU A 131 4.27 -11.66 -21.32
CA LEU A 131 3.53 -10.72 -20.49
C LEU A 131 4.16 -9.31 -20.46
N GLN A 132 5.50 -9.21 -20.36
CA GLN A 132 6.21 -7.92 -20.38
C GLN A 132 6.14 -7.17 -21.73
N LYS A 133 5.78 -7.84 -22.83
CA LYS A 133 5.85 -7.25 -24.18
C LYS A 133 4.50 -6.78 -24.74
N LYS A 134 3.40 -7.00 -24.01
CA LYS A 134 2.03 -6.66 -24.45
C LYS A 134 1.12 -6.04 -23.39
N MET A 135 1.50 -6.04 -22.11
CA MET A 135 0.68 -5.39 -21.09
C MET A 135 0.81 -3.87 -21.19
N SER A 136 -0.19 -3.21 -21.78
CA SER A 136 -0.47 -1.83 -21.39
C SER A 136 -0.99 -1.87 -19.95
N GLU A 137 -0.44 -1.07 -19.05
CA GLU A 137 -0.88 -0.94 -17.64
C GLU A 137 -2.41 -0.94 -17.52
N LYS A 138 -3.09 -0.22 -18.41
CA LYS A 138 -4.56 -0.13 -18.54
C LYS A 138 -5.29 -1.50 -18.59
N ALA A 139 -4.76 -2.48 -19.32
CA ALA A 139 -5.37 -3.81 -19.45
C ALA A 139 -5.30 -4.63 -18.16
N LEU A 140 -4.23 -4.46 -17.37
CA LEU A 140 -4.12 -5.10 -16.06
C LEU A 140 -5.24 -4.64 -15.14
N TYR A 141 -5.55 -3.34 -15.10
CA TYR A 141 -6.60 -2.82 -14.23
C TYR A 141 -8.00 -3.25 -14.66
N VAL A 142 -8.27 -3.35 -15.97
CA VAL A 142 -9.52 -4.00 -16.43
C VAL A 142 -9.59 -5.44 -15.91
N LYS A 143 -8.48 -6.20 -15.95
CA LYS A 143 -8.45 -7.58 -15.45
C LYS A 143 -8.57 -7.66 -13.93
N ILE A 144 -7.98 -6.72 -13.18
CA ILE A 144 -8.15 -6.61 -11.72
C ILE A 144 -9.63 -6.36 -11.40
N ALA A 145 -10.28 -5.40 -12.07
CA ALA A 145 -11.70 -5.12 -11.90
C ALA A 145 -12.59 -6.34 -12.24
N ASP A 146 -12.29 -7.03 -13.33
CA ASP A 146 -12.93 -8.31 -13.71
C ASP A 146 -12.79 -9.37 -12.60
N ARG A 147 -11.57 -9.58 -12.07
CA ARG A 147 -11.36 -10.54 -10.97
C ARG A 147 -12.04 -10.15 -9.68
N ILE A 148 -12.05 -8.86 -9.32
CA ILE A 148 -12.78 -8.35 -8.16
C ILE A 148 -14.27 -8.69 -8.29
N ASP A 149 -14.89 -8.41 -9.44
CA ASP A 149 -16.30 -8.75 -9.66
C ASP A 149 -16.55 -10.26 -9.62
N ASN A 150 -15.72 -11.01 -10.35
CA ASN A 150 -15.87 -12.45 -10.47
C ASN A 150 -15.79 -13.14 -9.11
N LEU A 151 -14.82 -12.78 -8.26
CA LEU A 151 -14.66 -13.37 -6.94
C LEU A 151 -15.77 -12.93 -5.96
N ASN A 152 -16.27 -11.69 -6.07
CA ASN A 152 -17.40 -11.23 -5.26
C ASN A 152 -18.75 -11.87 -5.66
N THR A 153 -18.88 -12.34 -6.91
CA THR A 153 -20.15 -12.88 -7.46
C THR A 153 -20.18 -14.41 -7.58
N LEU A 154 -19.31 -15.12 -6.86
CA LEU A 154 -19.24 -16.60 -6.88
C LEU A 154 -20.40 -17.32 -6.16
N SER A 155 -21.39 -16.61 -5.62
CA SER A 155 -22.52 -17.25 -4.94
C SER A 155 -23.25 -18.23 -5.85
N GLY A 156 -23.44 -19.48 -5.40
CA GLY A 156 -24.05 -20.55 -6.20
C GLY A 156 -23.14 -21.19 -7.27
N VAL A 157 -21.92 -20.70 -7.48
CA VAL A 157 -20.94 -21.32 -8.38
C VAL A 157 -20.28 -22.52 -7.70
N LYS A 158 -20.23 -23.68 -8.39
CA LYS A 158 -19.59 -24.90 -7.89
C LYS A 158 -18.12 -24.69 -7.56
N GLU A 159 -17.64 -25.36 -6.51
CA GLU A 159 -16.25 -25.32 -6.04
C GLU A 159 -15.23 -25.52 -7.17
N SER A 160 -15.47 -26.54 -8.02
CA SER A 160 -14.63 -26.89 -9.17
C SER A 160 -14.44 -25.77 -10.21
N LYS A 161 -15.27 -24.72 -10.18
CA LYS A 161 -15.15 -23.55 -11.06
C LYS A 161 -14.66 -22.29 -10.34
N ARG A 162 -14.84 -22.19 -9.01
CA ARG A 162 -14.37 -21.03 -8.24
C ARG A 162 -12.91 -21.12 -7.84
N ILE A 163 -12.43 -22.32 -7.46
CA ILE A 163 -11.06 -22.50 -6.99
C ILE A 163 -10.04 -22.15 -8.10
N PRO A 164 -10.17 -22.63 -9.35
CA PRO A 164 -9.24 -22.27 -10.40
C PRO A 164 -9.17 -20.76 -10.69
N LYS A 165 -10.30 -20.04 -10.53
CA LYS A 165 -10.34 -18.58 -10.70
C LYS A 165 -9.56 -17.85 -9.60
N ALA A 166 -9.67 -18.31 -8.36
CA ALA A 166 -8.91 -17.78 -7.24
C ALA A 166 -7.40 -18.11 -7.38
N GLU A 167 -7.08 -19.35 -7.77
CA GLU A 167 -5.70 -19.78 -8.02
C GLU A 167 -5.03 -18.96 -9.12
N HIS A 168 -5.69 -18.81 -10.28
CA HIS A 168 -5.18 -17.96 -11.36
C HIS A 168 -5.00 -16.50 -10.91
N THR A 169 -5.95 -15.97 -10.12
CA THR A 169 -5.82 -14.61 -9.57
C THR A 169 -4.60 -14.49 -8.65
N ARG A 170 -4.37 -15.50 -7.79
CA ARG A 170 -3.25 -15.57 -6.84
C ARG A 170 -1.90 -15.75 -7.52
N GLU A 171 -1.85 -16.53 -8.59
CA GLU A 171 -0.61 -16.95 -9.25
C GLU A 171 -0.18 -16.04 -10.40
N ILE A 172 -1.12 -15.32 -11.03
CA ILE A 172 -0.84 -14.49 -12.20
C ILE A 172 -1.14 -13.01 -11.90
N ILE A 173 -2.37 -12.69 -11.49
CA ILE A 173 -2.83 -11.29 -11.39
C ILE A 173 -2.21 -10.56 -10.19
N ILE A 174 -2.15 -11.22 -9.02
CA ILE A 174 -1.55 -10.63 -7.81
C ILE A 174 -0.05 -10.31 -8.00
N PRO A 175 0.78 -11.22 -8.56
CA PRO A 175 2.17 -10.89 -8.90
C PRO A 175 2.30 -9.69 -9.85
N MET A 176 1.45 -9.60 -10.87
CA MET A 176 1.45 -8.43 -11.77
C MET A 176 1.09 -7.13 -11.04
N ALA A 177 0.06 -7.16 -10.20
CA ALA A 177 -0.32 -6.00 -9.39
C ALA A 177 0.81 -5.55 -8.43
N LYS A 178 1.59 -6.51 -7.91
CA LYS A 178 2.79 -6.21 -7.09
C LYS A 178 3.88 -5.51 -7.89
N LEU A 179 4.12 -5.92 -9.15
CA LEU A 179 5.08 -5.27 -10.04
C LEU A 179 4.68 -3.80 -10.33
N GLU A 180 3.39 -3.52 -10.42
CA GLU A 180 2.85 -2.15 -10.59
C GLU A 180 2.72 -1.35 -9.28
N ASN A 181 3.25 -1.88 -8.17
CA ASN A 181 3.12 -1.32 -6.83
C ASN A 181 1.67 -1.06 -6.38
N ALA A 182 0.70 -1.74 -6.98
CA ALA A 182 -0.72 -1.54 -6.75
C ALA A 182 -1.20 -2.34 -5.52
N TYR A 183 -0.53 -2.13 -4.37
CA TYR A 183 -0.68 -2.94 -3.16
C TYR A 183 -2.08 -2.89 -2.55
N HIS A 184 -2.84 -1.80 -2.75
CA HIS A 184 -4.25 -1.76 -2.37
C HIS A 184 -5.07 -2.85 -3.07
N PHE A 185 -4.89 -3.02 -4.40
CA PHE A 185 -5.56 -4.09 -5.15
C PHE A 185 -5.03 -5.47 -4.78
N VAL A 186 -3.74 -5.60 -4.47
CA VAL A 186 -3.17 -6.85 -3.95
C VAL A 186 -3.91 -7.28 -2.69
N ASP A 187 -4.12 -6.39 -1.72
CA ASP A 187 -4.82 -6.72 -0.49
C ASP A 187 -6.29 -7.12 -0.74
N ILE A 188 -6.98 -6.43 -1.66
CA ILE A 188 -8.36 -6.79 -2.06
C ILE A 188 -8.40 -8.18 -2.72
N LEU A 189 -7.54 -8.43 -3.70
CA LEU A 189 -7.51 -9.70 -4.43
C LEU A 189 -7.13 -10.85 -3.50
N GLU A 190 -6.15 -10.66 -2.62
CA GLU A 190 -5.74 -11.69 -1.66
C GLU A 190 -6.83 -12.00 -0.63
N GLU A 191 -7.57 -10.99 -0.18
CA GLU A 191 -8.74 -11.18 0.69
C GLU A 191 -9.82 -12.04 0.00
N LEU A 192 -10.13 -11.72 -1.27
CA LEU A 192 -11.12 -12.45 -2.06
C LEU A 192 -10.68 -13.88 -2.40
N CYS A 193 -9.40 -14.08 -2.74
CA CYS A 193 -8.82 -15.42 -2.92
C CYS A 193 -8.88 -16.20 -1.61
N PHE A 194 -8.50 -15.59 -0.49
CA PHE A 194 -8.53 -16.25 0.82
C PHE A 194 -9.95 -16.66 1.23
N GLN A 195 -10.94 -15.81 1.01
CA GLN A 195 -12.35 -16.13 1.23
C GLN A 195 -12.82 -17.31 0.36
N THR A 196 -12.32 -17.40 -0.88
CA THR A 196 -12.72 -18.42 -1.85
C THR A 196 -12.03 -19.77 -1.60
N GLU A 197 -10.72 -19.76 -1.36
CA GLU A 197 -9.87 -20.95 -1.19
C GLU A 197 -9.99 -21.53 0.23
N HIS A 198 -10.18 -20.69 1.25
CA HIS A 198 -10.16 -21.08 2.66
C HIS A 198 -11.35 -20.52 3.47
N PRO A 199 -12.60 -20.76 3.06
CA PRO A 199 -13.79 -20.12 3.64
C PRO A 199 -13.95 -20.39 5.15
N ASN A 200 -13.66 -21.61 5.61
CA ASN A 200 -13.77 -21.94 7.05
C ASN A 200 -12.80 -21.14 7.91
N MET A 201 -11.57 -20.93 7.42
CA MET A 201 -10.56 -20.14 8.15
C MET A 201 -10.92 -18.65 8.11
N TYR A 202 -11.38 -18.16 6.96
CA TYR A 202 -11.89 -16.81 6.80
C TYR A 202 -13.01 -16.51 7.80
N GLU A 203 -14.01 -17.39 7.90
CA GLU A 203 -15.13 -17.25 8.83
C GLU A 203 -14.70 -17.27 10.30
N GLU A 204 -13.73 -18.12 10.67
CA GLU A 204 -13.24 -18.17 12.05
C GLU A 204 -12.49 -16.89 12.42
N ILE A 205 -11.63 -16.36 11.54
CA ILE A 205 -10.96 -15.06 11.76
C ILE A 205 -11.98 -13.93 11.86
N ALA A 206 -12.96 -13.90 10.95
CA ALA A 206 -14.03 -12.91 10.98
C ALA A 206 -14.80 -12.93 12.30
N LYS A 207 -15.08 -14.13 12.82
CA LYS A 207 -15.77 -14.34 14.10
C LYS A 207 -14.94 -13.85 15.28
N GLN A 208 -13.65 -14.21 15.35
CA GLN A 208 -12.77 -13.75 16.44
C GLN A 208 -12.57 -12.23 16.38
N TYR A 209 -12.38 -11.66 15.19
CA TYR A 209 -12.29 -10.22 14.96
C TYR A 209 -13.52 -9.49 15.47
N LYS A 210 -14.72 -9.92 15.04
CA LYS A 210 -16.00 -9.33 15.47
C LYS A 210 -16.19 -9.43 16.97
N LYS A 211 -15.76 -10.53 17.60
CA LYS A 211 -15.84 -10.70 19.06
C LYS A 211 -15.04 -9.61 19.78
N ILE A 212 -13.78 -9.40 19.42
CA ILE A 212 -12.95 -8.34 20.04
C ILE A 212 -13.50 -6.96 19.72
N TYR A 213 -13.86 -6.72 18.46
CA TYR A 213 -14.39 -5.44 18.02
C TYR A 213 -15.65 -5.06 18.81
N ASN A 214 -16.61 -5.98 18.95
CA ASN A 214 -17.88 -5.71 19.63
C ASN A 214 -17.68 -5.42 21.13
N ILE A 215 -16.81 -6.17 21.80
CA ILE A 215 -16.49 -5.97 23.22
C ILE A 215 -15.95 -4.57 23.47
N ASN A 216 -15.15 -4.03 22.54
CA ASN A 216 -14.48 -2.74 22.67
C ASN A 216 -15.15 -1.61 21.89
N SER A 217 -16.24 -1.88 21.18
CA SER A 217 -16.85 -0.97 20.18
C SER A 217 -17.06 0.47 20.68
N LYS A 218 -17.62 0.64 21.89
CA LYS A 218 -17.82 1.96 22.48
C LYS A 218 -16.49 2.70 22.69
N ARG A 219 -15.50 2.04 23.28
CA ARG A 219 -14.20 2.66 23.55
C ARG A 219 -13.43 2.93 22.27
N LEU A 220 -13.50 2.00 21.32
CA LEU A 220 -12.91 2.14 20.01
C LEU A 220 -13.47 3.37 19.29
N GLN A 221 -14.77 3.60 19.39
CA GLN A 221 -15.41 4.80 18.85
C GLN A 221 -14.92 6.07 19.55
N GLU A 222 -14.83 6.10 20.89
CA GLU A 222 -14.27 7.25 21.63
C GLU A 222 -12.82 7.57 21.21
N SER A 223 -11.99 6.53 21.03
CA SER A 223 -10.61 6.67 20.55
C SER A 223 -10.58 7.20 19.11
N LEU A 224 -11.45 6.70 18.22
CA LEU A 224 -11.58 7.20 16.85
C LEU A 224 -12.04 8.65 16.81
N ASP A 225 -13.06 9.03 17.58
CA ASP A 225 -13.55 10.40 17.65
C ASP A 225 -12.44 11.36 18.10
N THR A 226 -11.60 10.90 19.03
CA THR A 226 -10.42 11.65 19.49
C THR A 226 -9.38 11.81 18.38
N LEU A 227 -9.02 10.73 17.68
CA LEU A 227 -8.06 10.76 16.58
C LEU A 227 -8.56 11.62 15.42
N SER A 228 -9.82 11.43 15.01
CA SER A 228 -10.47 12.22 13.98
C SER A 228 -10.52 13.69 14.35
N SER A 229 -10.82 14.05 15.61
CA SER A 229 -10.77 15.45 16.05
C SER A 229 -9.35 16.04 16.04
N VAL A 230 -8.34 15.23 16.36
CA VAL A 230 -6.93 15.70 16.39
C VAL A 230 -6.37 15.88 14.98
N PHE A 231 -6.75 15.02 14.04
CA PHE A 231 -6.29 15.05 12.66
C PHE A 231 -7.32 15.65 11.68
N ASP A 232 -8.36 16.34 12.17
CA ASP A 232 -9.35 16.98 11.30
C ASP A 232 -8.72 18.18 10.60
N PRO A 233 -8.57 18.18 9.26
CA PRO A 233 -7.93 19.27 8.51
C PRO A 233 -8.69 20.61 8.59
N HIS A 234 -9.94 20.60 9.08
CA HIS A 234 -10.78 21.79 9.21
C HIS A 234 -10.86 22.31 10.66
N HIS A 235 -10.19 21.66 11.61
CA HIS A 235 -10.24 22.06 13.01
C HIS A 235 -9.21 23.12 13.34
N ASN A 236 -9.63 24.28 13.85
CA ASN A 236 -8.67 25.29 14.32
C ASN A 236 -7.93 24.77 15.57
N ASN A 237 -6.67 24.35 15.41
CA ASN A 237 -5.83 23.97 16.53
C ASN A 237 -5.60 25.18 17.46
N GLU A 238 -6.04 25.07 18.72
CA GLU A 238 -5.87 26.13 19.73
C GLU A 238 -4.40 26.36 20.13
N THR A 239 -3.53 25.38 19.88
CA THR A 239 -2.08 25.48 20.10
C THR A 239 -1.36 26.07 18.88
N GLN A 240 -0.87 27.31 19.01
CA GLN A 240 0.00 28.00 18.02
C GLN A 240 1.17 27.12 17.53
N ASP A 241 1.63 26.21 18.40
CA ASP A 241 2.76 25.31 18.20
C ASP A 241 2.54 24.17 17.20
N LEU A 242 1.28 23.89 16.81
CA LEU A 242 0.91 22.88 15.82
C LEU A 242 0.36 23.49 14.52
N ASP A 243 0.11 24.81 14.48
CA ASP A 243 -0.55 25.48 13.35
C ASP A 243 0.20 25.23 12.02
N ARG A 244 1.54 25.27 12.05
CA ARG A 244 2.38 24.99 10.86
C ARG A 244 2.22 23.57 10.31
N TYR A 245 1.99 22.59 11.19
CA TYR A 245 1.84 21.18 10.82
C TYR A 245 0.41 20.83 10.46
N HIS A 246 -0.56 21.56 11.02
CA HIS A 246 -1.97 21.35 10.77
C HIS A 246 -2.37 21.59 9.33
N ARG A 247 -1.83 22.64 8.71
CA ARG A 247 -2.06 22.96 7.29
C ARG A 247 -1.56 21.88 6.33
N LEU A 248 -0.68 20.99 6.81
CA LEU A 248 -0.14 19.89 6.03
C LEU A 248 -1.00 18.63 6.14
N ILE A 249 -2.03 18.59 7.00
CA ILE A 249 -2.96 17.47 7.04
C ILE A 249 -4.00 17.66 5.93
N VAL A 250 -4.09 16.69 5.03
CA VAL A 250 -5.04 16.69 3.91
C VAL A 250 -6.26 15.86 4.27
N ASN A 251 -6.04 14.68 4.84
CA ASN A 251 -7.13 13.78 5.20
C ASN A 251 -6.71 12.80 6.30
N PHE A 252 -7.68 12.34 7.08
CA PHE A 252 -7.52 11.25 8.03
C PHE A 252 -8.65 10.25 7.86
N MET A 253 -8.28 8.99 7.61
CA MET A 253 -9.20 7.90 7.31
C MET A 253 -8.95 6.72 8.23
N HIS A 254 -9.97 5.88 8.43
CA HIS A 254 -9.83 4.65 9.17
C HIS A 254 -10.62 3.51 8.49
N ASP A 255 -10.04 2.32 8.49
CA ASP A 255 -10.64 1.11 7.93
C ASP A 255 -10.48 -0.06 8.89
N HIS A 256 -11.41 -1.01 8.81
CA HIS A 256 -11.21 -2.30 9.44
C HIS A 256 -10.05 -3.02 8.77
N ARG A 257 -9.20 -3.61 9.60
CA ARG A 257 -8.11 -4.43 9.08
C ARG A 257 -8.66 -5.65 8.34
N SER A 258 -8.13 -5.93 7.16
CA SER A 258 -8.51 -7.09 6.35
C SER A 258 -8.17 -8.41 7.04
N TYR A 259 -8.99 -9.43 6.84
CA TYR A 259 -8.82 -10.72 7.49
C TYR A 259 -7.60 -11.47 6.96
N ILE A 260 -7.25 -11.28 5.68
CA ILE A 260 -6.01 -11.79 5.11
C ILE A 260 -4.79 -11.13 5.75
N SER A 261 -4.83 -9.84 6.06
CA SER A 261 -3.73 -9.17 6.77
C SER A 261 -3.53 -9.75 8.17
N ILE A 262 -4.62 -10.04 8.88
CA ILE A 262 -4.57 -10.67 10.19
C ILE A 262 -4.07 -12.11 10.08
N PHE A 263 -4.59 -12.88 9.12
CA PHE A 263 -4.15 -14.25 8.84
C PHE A 263 -2.66 -14.31 8.56
N ARG A 264 -2.11 -13.41 7.72
CA ARG A 264 -0.68 -13.31 7.44
C ARG A 264 0.10 -13.08 8.74
N GLN A 265 -0.29 -12.13 9.58
CA GLN A 265 0.40 -11.87 10.85
C GLN A 265 0.42 -13.11 11.76
N ILE A 266 -0.74 -13.73 11.96
CA ILE A 266 -0.86 -14.90 12.86
C ILE A 266 -0.06 -16.08 12.30
N SER A 267 -0.16 -16.35 11.00
CA SER A 267 0.53 -17.49 10.36
C SER A 267 2.05 -17.42 10.49
N HIS A 268 2.65 -16.22 10.56
CA HIS A 268 4.09 -16.08 10.81
C HIS A 268 4.47 -16.28 12.29
N SER A 269 3.49 -16.23 13.19
CA SER A 269 3.69 -16.23 14.65
C SER A 269 3.43 -17.60 15.30
N VAL A 270 2.81 -18.54 14.58
CA VAL A 270 2.36 -19.83 15.11
C VAL A 270 2.74 -21.00 14.21
N ASN A 271 3.04 -22.16 14.82
CA ASN A 271 3.33 -23.38 14.07
C ASN A 271 2.05 -24.10 13.61
N ASN A 272 0.97 -24.03 14.41
CA ASN A 272 -0.31 -24.64 14.08
C ASN A 272 -1.45 -23.65 14.28
N ILE A 273 -1.77 -22.92 13.21
CA ILE A 273 -2.79 -21.87 13.27
C ILE A 273 -4.15 -22.40 13.71
N LYS A 274 -4.53 -23.65 13.40
CA LYS A 274 -5.83 -24.18 13.79
C LYS A 274 -5.98 -24.34 15.31
N GLU A 275 -4.90 -24.67 15.99
CA GLU A 275 -4.88 -24.87 17.45
C GLU A 275 -4.62 -23.55 18.19
N ASP A 276 -3.76 -22.71 17.63
CA ASP A 276 -3.27 -21.49 18.29
C ASP A 276 -4.07 -20.22 17.94
N LEU A 277 -5.03 -20.28 17.02
CA LEU A 277 -5.77 -19.10 16.56
C LEU A 277 -6.45 -18.37 17.73
N ALA A 278 -7.20 -19.11 18.56
CA ALA A 278 -8.00 -18.52 19.63
C ALA A 278 -7.14 -17.89 20.75
N SER A 279 -5.97 -18.46 21.03
CA SER A 279 -5.03 -17.93 22.04
C SER A 279 -4.23 -16.74 21.50
N THR A 280 -3.96 -16.71 20.19
CA THR A 280 -3.19 -15.63 19.55
C THR A 280 -4.07 -14.41 19.25
N PHE A 281 -5.38 -14.62 19.04
CA PHE A 281 -6.33 -13.56 18.71
C PHE A 281 -6.75 -12.77 19.97
N THR A 282 -5.91 -11.81 20.38
CA THR A 282 -6.13 -10.93 21.53
C THR A 282 -6.03 -9.46 21.12
N LYS A 283 -6.62 -8.55 21.91
CA LYS A 283 -6.53 -7.10 21.69
C LYS A 283 -5.09 -6.57 21.73
N GLU A 284 -4.25 -7.22 22.53
CA GLU A 284 -2.82 -6.91 22.73
C GLU A 284 -1.94 -7.38 21.56
N ASN A 285 -2.45 -8.28 20.71
CA ASN A 285 -1.71 -8.82 19.57
C ASN A 285 -2.26 -8.37 18.22
N ILE A 286 -3.57 -8.14 18.12
CA ILE A 286 -4.25 -7.85 16.86
C ILE A 286 -4.71 -6.40 16.82
N ALA A 287 -4.04 -5.62 15.96
CA ALA A 287 -4.54 -4.30 15.58
C ALA A 287 -5.90 -4.42 14.90
N LEU A 288 -6.89 -3.68 15.41
CA LEU A 288 -8.26 -3.73 14.94
C LEU A 288 -8.46 -2.86 13.71
N LEU A 289 -7.82 -1.69 13.67
CA LEU A 289 -8.02 -0.70 12.62
C LEU A 289 -6.70 -0.32 11.96
N ASP A 290 -6.83 -0.03 10.67
CA ASP A 290 -5.83 0.67 9.88
C ASP A 290 -6.25 2.13 9.81
N LEU A 291 -5.37 3.02 10.28
CA LEU A 291 -5.54 4.47 10.24
C LEU A 291 -4.62 5.01 9.15
N THR A 292 -5.12 5.90 8.32
CA THR A 292 -4.31 6.54 7.27
C THR A 292 -4.36 8.05 7.46
N LEU A 293 -3.22 8.64 7.78
CA LEU A 293 -3.01 10.08 7.80
C LEU A 293 -2.37 10.48 6.47
N VAL A 294 -3.14 11.20 5.65
CA VAL A 294 -2.66 11.78 4.39
C VAL A 294 -2.20 13.20 4.67
N VAL A 295 -0.95 13.47 4.33
CA VAL A 295 -0.33 14.80 4.44
C VAL A 295 -0.05 15.37 3.06
N SER A 296 -0.03 16.69 2.95
CA SER A 296 0.24 17.41 1.70
C SER A 296 1.59 17.00 1.12
N ASP A 297 1.74 17.03 -0.20
CA ASP A 297 3.05 16.91 -0.86
C ASP A 297 3.89 18.19 -0.70
N GLU A 298 3.28 19.33 -0.33
CA GLU A 298 3.93 20.64 -0.11
C GLU A 298 4.71 20.69 1.22
N LEU A 299 5.45 19.63 1.54
CA LEU A 299 6.25 19.48 2.78
C LEU A 299 7.55 20.31 2.76
N SER A 300 7.81 21.01 1.67
CA SER A 300 9.04 21.76 1.42
C SER A 300 8.76 23.22 1.12
N ASP A 301 8.60 24.06 2.15
CA ASP A 301 9.19 25.39 2.02
C ASP A 301 10.70 25.20 1.95
N GLU A 302 11.40 25.91 1.04
CA GLU A 302 12.82 25.75 0.68
C GLU A 302 13.83 25.78 1.87
N ASN A 303 13.36 25.98 3.10
CA ASN A 303 14.15 25.99 4.34
C ASN A 303 13.70 24.97 5.42
N SER A 304 12.69 24.12 5.18
CA SER A 304 12.20 23.14 6.18
C SER A 304 12.21 21.71 5.65
N ASN A 305 13.14 20.88 6.14
CA ASN A 305 13.24 19.45 5.84
C ASN A 305 12.22 18.63 6.68
N ILE A 306 10.93 18.97 6.60
CA ILE A 306 9.86 18.26 7.34
C ILE A 306 9.49 17.01 6.55
N ARG A 307 9.58 15.84 7.18
CA ARG A 307 9.16 14.58 6.57
C ARG A 307 7.74 14.21 7.01
N PRO A 308 7.01 13.37 6.25
CA PRO A 308 5.63 13.00 6.59
C PRO A 308 5.49 12.46 8.01
N ASN A 309 6.40 11.57 8.41
CA ASN A 309 6.41 10.99 9.75
C ASN A 309 6.66 12.01 10.87
N ASP A 310 7.37 13.11 10.58
CA ASP A 310 7.63 14.16 11.57
C ASP A 310 6.32 14.86 11.98
N ILE A 311 5.36 14.99 11.05
CA ILE A 311 4.02 15.53 11.33
C ILE A 311 3.33 14.65 12.37
N PHE A 312 3.27 13.33 12.12
CA PHE A 312 2.64 12.40 13.06
C PHE A 312 3.27 12.49 14.45
N PHE A 313 4.60 12.55 14.56
CA PHE A 313 5.25 12.64 15.87
C PHE A 313 4.96 13.94 16.62
N GLN A 314 4.87 15.07 15.92
CA GLN A 314 4.51 16.34 16.55
C GLN A 314 3.09 16.31 17.12
N TYR A 315 2.16 15.70 16.39
CA TYR A 315 0.80 15.47 16.88
C TYR A 315 0.75 14.43 18.00
N PHE A 316 1.54 13.38 17.88
CA PHE A 316 1.59 12.32 18.87
C PHE A 316 2.03 12.88 20.22
N ASP A 317 3.14 13.63 20.24
CA ASP A 317 3.68 14.24 21.45
C ASP A 317 2.72 15.27 22.05
N LYS A 318 2.27 16.25 21.24
CA LYS A 318 1.55 17.42 21.76
C LYS A 318 0.04 17.21 21.92
N ALA A 319 -0.56 16.28 21.18
CA ALA A 319 -2.01 16.14 21.11
C ALA A 319 -2.54 14.75 21.49
N LEU A 320 -1.77 13.67 21.24
CA LEU A 320 -2.25 12.29 21.51
C LEU A 320 -1.75 11.70 22.83
N SER A 321 -0.50 11.98 23.24
CA SER A 321 0.12 11.42 24.44
C SER A 321 -0.70 11.76 25.70
N GLY A 322 -1.14 13.02 25.82
CA GLY A 322 -2.01 13.50 26.90
C GLY A 322 -3.48 13.02 26.80
N LYS A 323 -3.88 12.43 25.67
CA LYS A 323 -5.23 11.91 25.42
C LYS A 323 -5.33 10.38 25.55
N GLY A 324 -4.31 9.74 26.10
CA GLY A 324 -4.34 8.31 26.42
C GLY A 324 -3.99 7.40 25.23
N PHE A 325 -3.17 7.89 24.30
CA PHE A 325 -2.53 7.07 23.28
C PHE A 325 -1.04 6.90 23.59
N TYR A 326 -0.51 5.71 23.34
CA TYR A 326 0.92 5.41 23.46
C TYR A 326 1.45 4.70 22.22
N PHE A 327 2.73 4.93 21.94
CA PHE A 327 3.43 4.36 20.81
C PHE A 327 4.03 3.01 21.19
N ILE A 328 3.81 1.99 20.37
CA ILE A 328 4.33 0.63 20.59
C ILE A 328 5.62 0.43 19.80
N LYS A 329 5.54 0.57 18.47
CA LYS A 329 6.67 0.34 17.56
C LYS A 329 6.40 0.89 16.17
N TYR A 330 7.47 1.12 15.40
CA TYR A 330 7.41 1.34 13.96
C TYR A 330 7.87 0.07 13.25
N THR A 331 7.10 -0.39 12.26
CA THR A 331 7.42 -1.61 11.51
C THR A 331 6.86 -1.49 10.09
N GLN A 332 7.02 -2.54 9.27
CA GLN A 332 6.54 -2.55 7.89
C GLN A 332 5.46 -3.62 7.70
N THR A 333 4.67 -3.45 6.65
CA THR A 333 3.74 -4.46 6.14
C THR A 333 4.47 -5.75 5.76
N THR A 334 3.71 -6.84 5.55
CA THR A 334 4.27 -8.13 5.12
C THR A 334 5.08 -8.02 3.83
N TYR A 335 4.66 -7.16 2.89
CA TYR A 335 5.36 -6.92 1.63
C TYR A 335 6.50 -5.90 1.74
N LYS A 336 6.71 -5.30 2.92
CA LYS A 336 7.70 -4.24 3.17
C LYS A 336 7.53 -3.01 2.26
N ASP A 337 6.38 -2.87 1.63
CA ASP A 337 6.03 -1.76 0.75
C ASP A 337 5.83 -0.47 1.55
N THR A 338 5.22 -0.57 2.74
CA THR A 338 4.87 0.59 3.56
C THR A 338 5.24 0.36 5.03
N GLY A 339 5.79 1.40 5.67
CA GLY A 339 5.95 1.47 7.12
C GLY A 339 4.70 1.99 7.85
N TYR A 340 4.46 1.51 9.06
CA TYR A 340 3.37 1.98 9.91
C TYR A 340 3.79 2.05 11.37
N PHE A 341 3.16 2.96 12.10
CA PHE A 341 3.24 3.09 13.54
C PHE A 341 2.18 2.19 14.17
N LEU A 342 2.60 1.27 15.03
CA LEU A 342 1.68 0.57 15.91
C LEU A 342 1.47 1.44 17.15
N ILE A 343 0.24 1.92 17.33
CA ILE A 343 -0.17 2.70 18.50
C ILE A 343 -1.23 1.94 19.28
N ALA A 344 -1.37 2.28 20.56
CA ALA A 344 -2.37 1.72 21.44
C ALA A 344 -3.10 2.82 22.22
N ASP A 345 -4.35 2.55 22.61
CA ASP A 345 -5.07 3.37 23.58
C ASP A 345 -4.92 2.82 25.01
N THR A 346 -5.31 3.60 26.02
CA THR A 346 -5.35 3.20 27.45
C THR A 346 -6.03 1.86 27.79
N MET A 347 -6.74 1.24 26.84
CA MET A 347 -7.39 -0.05 27.01
C MET A 347 -6.70 -1.15 26.20
N ASP A 348 -5.48 -0.92 25.74
CA ASP A 348 -4.67 -1.81 24.90
C ASP A 348 -5.32 -2.16 23.56
N ASN A 349 -6.22 -1.33 23.04
CA ASN A 349 -6.67 -1.49 21.65
C ASN A 349 -5.55 -1.05 20.73
N LEU A 350 -5.18 -1.90 19.77
CA LEU A 350 -4.09 -1.64 18.83
C LEU A 350 -4.59 -1.07 17.49
N TYR A 351 -3.81 -0.15 16.93
CA TYR A 351 -4.07 0.50 15.64
C TYR A 351 -2.80 0.55 14.80
N ARG A 352 -2.90 0.27 13.50
CA ARG A 352 -1.80 0.51 12.55
C ARG A 352 -2.01 1.86 11.90
N LEU A 353 -1.16 2.83 12.19
CA LEU A 353 -1.22 4.17 11.62
C LEU A 353 -0.18 4.30 10.50
N PHE A 354 -0.69 4.48 9.28
CA PHE A 354 0.07 4.77 8.08
C PHE A 354 0.09 6.29 7.88
N VAL A 355 1.28 6.86 7.71
CA VAL A 355 1.43 8.26 7.30
C VAL A 355 1.89 8.24 5.85
N ARG A 356 1.18 8.95 4.98
CA ARG A 356 1.46 8.99 3.55
C ARG A 356 1.35 10.42 3.06
N THR A 357 2.20 10.83 2.12
CA THR A 357 1.90 12.02 1.34
C THR A 357 0.70 11.79 0.42
N GLU A 358 0.16 12.84 -0.20
CA GLU A 358 -0.89 12.71 -1.22
C GLU A 358 -0.43 11.78 -2.35
N THR A 359 0.76 12.02 -2.91
CA THR A 359 1.34 11.16 -3.95
C THR A 359 1.50 9.71 -3.48
N GLU A 360 2.02 9.48 -2.25
CA GLU A 360 2.18 8.12 -1.72
C GLU A 360 0.83 7.42 -1.48
N TYR A 361 -0.19 8.16 -1.04
CA TYR A 361 -1.54 7.64 -0.86
C TYR A 361 -2.17 7.28 -2.21
N GLN A 362 -2.04 8.14 -3.20
CA GLN A 362 -2.52 7.90 -4.57
C GLN A 362 -1.84 6.68 -5.20
N ARG A 363 -0.51 6.57 -5.08
CA ARG A 363 0.24 5.37 -5.53
C ARG A 363 -0.16 4.12 -4.78
N PHE A 364 -0.44 4.20 -3.47
CA PHE A 364 -0.93 3.03 -2.73
C PHE A 364 -2.28 2.56 -3.27
N MET A 365 -3.21 3.49 -3.50
CA MET A 365 -4.57 3.20 -3.95
C MET A 365 -4.62 2.67 -5.39
N TYR A 366 -3.78 3.22 -6.26
CA TYR A 366 -3.91 3.04 -7.71
C TYR A 366 -2.64 2.51 -8.40
N GLY A 367 -1.54 2.30 -7.69
CA GLY A 367 -0.26 1.92 -8.30
C GLY A 367 0.33 3.06 -9.14
N ASN A 368 1.16 2.70 -10.14
CA ASN A 368 1.88 3.66 -10.98
C ASN A 368 1.00 4.43 -12.00
N ILE A 369 -0.31 4.17 -12.09
CA ILE A 369 -1.20 4.76 -13.13
C ILE A 369 -1.11 6.30 -13.15
N ILE A 370 -0.94 6.91 -11.99
CA ILE A 370 -1.04 8.37 -11.83
C ILE A 370 0.20 9.09 -12.35
N ASP A 371 1.35 8.41 -12.47
CA ASP A 371 2.59 9.01 -12.95
C ASP A 371 2.55 9.33 -14.47
N ALA A 372 1.54 8.82 -15.21
CA ALA A 372 1.43 9.01 -16.66
C ALA A 372 0.92 10.40 -17.09
N ASP A 373 0.15 11.11 -16.26
CA ASP A 373 -0.47 12.41 -16.59
C ASP A 373 0.11 13.62 -15.83
N SER A 374 1.07 13.41 -14.91
CA SER A 374 1.82 14.49 -14.24
C SER A 374 2.91 15.10 -15.15
N PHE A 375 2.50 15.73 -16.25
CA PHE A 375 3.38 16.33 -17.26
C PHE A 375 3.84 17.79 -16.96
N LEU A 376 3.57 18.38 -15.79
CA LEU A 376 4.07 19.72 -15.45
C LEU A 376 4.40 19.85 -13.95
N ALA A 377 5.60 19.39 -13.58
CA ALA A 377 6.49 19.94 -12.53
C ALA A 377 7.34 18.84 -11.86
N ILE A 378 8.11 18.07 -12.62
CA ILE A 378 9.32 17.40 -12.11
C ILE A 378 10.42 17.59 -13.15
N THR A 379 11.13 18.71 -13.08
CA THR A 379 12.46 18.83 -13.67
C THR A 379 13.44 18.07 -12.78
N ASP A 380 13.58 16.77 -13.06
CA ASP A 380 14.82 15.97 -13.04
C ASP A 380 14.48 14.48 -12.90
N ILE A 381 14.30 13.82 -14.04
CA ILE A 381 13.89 12.40 -14.18
C ILE A 381 15.12 11.47 -14.07
N ASN A 382 16.12 11.83 -13.25
CA ASN A 382 17.35 11.03 -13.10
C ASN A 382 17.53 10.37 -11.73
N GLU A 383 16.55 10.41 -10.82
CA GLU A 383 16.67 9.81 -9.47
C GLU A 383 15.51 8.89 -9.04
N ILE A 384 14.76 8.31 -9.98
CA ILE A 384 13.84 7.21 -9.65
C ILE A 384 14.54 5.89 -9.99
N GLU A 385 15.40 5.43 -9.09
CA GLU A 385 15.84 4.04 -9.13
C GLU A 385 14.68 3.12 -8.70
N PRO A 386 14.42 2.02 -9.45
CA PRO A 386 13.47 1.01 -9.03
C PRO A 386 13.85 0.49 -7.63
N ARG A 387 12.88 0.39 -6.71
CA ARG A 387 13.08 -0.42 -5.49
C ARG A 387 13.08 -1.89 -5.89
N ASP A 388 14.18 -2.32 -6.48
CA ASP A 388 14.42 -3.71 -6.78
C ASP A 388 14.53 -4.52 -5.49
N THR A 389 13.58 -5.43 -5.37
CA THR A 389 13.63 -6.60 -4.51
C THR A 389 14.73 -7.55 -4.96
N TYR A 390 15.99 -7.22 -4.68
CA TYR A 390 17.06 -8.20 -4.52
C TYR A 390 18.00 -7.70 -3.41
N ASN A 391 18.34 -8.59 -2.47
CA ASN A 391 19.38 -8.36 -1.44
C ASN A 391 20.77 -8.30 -2.11
N GLU A 392 20.96 -7.37 -3.04
CA GLU A 392 22.28 -7.11 -3.60
C GLU A 392 23.14 -6.52 -2.47
N LYS A 393 24.25 -7.20 -2.19
CA LYS A 393 25.19 -6.79 -1.14
C LYS A 393 26.33 -6.04 -1.78
N ILE A 394 26.68 -4.89 -1.22
CA ILE A 394 27.90 -4.17 -1.58
C ILE A 394 29.00 -4.47 -0.57
N LYS A 395 30.24 -4.54 -1.04
CA LYS A 395 31.43 -4.69 -0.20
C LYS A 395 32.00 -3.32 0.12
N VAL A 396 32.09 -3.03 1.41
CA VAL A 396 32.69 -1.80 1.94
C VAL A 396 33.85 -2.13 2.88
N PHE A 397 34.71 -1.15 3.15
CA PHE A 397 35.89 -1.32 4.00
C PHE A 397 35.79 -0.46 5.27
N ARG A 398 36.31 -1.00 6.37
CA ARG A 398 36.47 -0.26 7.63
C ARG A 398 37.82 0.47 7.63
N LYS A 399 38.01 1.38 8.59
CA LYS A 399 39.29 2.09 8.78
C LYS A 399 40.52 1.17 8.88
N ASP A 400 40.34 -0.04 9.44
CA ASP A 400 41.37 -1.07 9.56
C ASP A 400 41.59 -1.93 8.29
N ASN A 401 40.97 -1.53 7.17
CA ASN A 401 40.92 -2.24 5.89
C ASN A 401 40.22 -3.61 5.93
N SER A 402 39.52 -3.95 7.02
CA SER A 402 38.64 -5.13 7.02
C SER A 402 37.40 -4.86 6.17
N SER A 403 37.03 -5.82 5.32
CA SER A 403 35.86 -5.68 4.45
C SER A 403 34.60 -6.25 5.10
N MET A 404 33.46 -5.62 4.85
CA MET A 404 32.13 -6.07 5.29
C MET A 404 31.15 -6.02 4.12
N LEU A 405 30.23 -6.98 4.07
CA LEU A 405 29.11 -6.98 3.12
C LEU A 405 27.89 -6.34 3.77
N ILE A 406 27.34 -5.31 3.14
CA ILE A 406 26.14 -4.59 3.60
C ILE A 406 25.09 -4.54 2.50
N ASP A 407 23.84 -4.25 2.85
CA ASP A 407 22.77 -4.06 1.86
C ASP A 407 23.10 -2.87 0.94
N LYS A 408 22.93 -3.05 -0.38
CA LYS A 408 23.01 -1.95 -1.35
C LYS A 408 22.00 -0.86 -0.98
N GLY A 409 22.44 0.40 -0.98
CA GLY A 409 21.64 1.54 -0.55
C GLY A 409 21.66 1.82 0.96
N ALA A 410 22.39 1.04 1.76
CA ALA A 410 22.63 1.34 3.17
C ALA A 410 23.36 2.68 3.34
N THR A 411 23.06 3.36 4.45
CA THR A 411 23.68 4.63 4.82
C THR A 411 24.87 4.46 5.77
N VAL A 412 25.64 5.53 6.00
CA VAL A 412 26.70 5.56 7.02
C VAL A 412 26.17 5.24 8.43
N LEU A 413 24.93 5.63 8.74
CA LEU A 413 24.30 5.27 10.01
C LEU A 413 23.92 3.78 10.06
N ASP A 414 23.37 3.23 8.97
CA ASP A 414 23.15 1.78 8.88
C ASP A 414 24.46 1.02 9.09
N PHE A 415 25.56 1.50 8.50
CA PHE A 415 26.89 0.92 8.67
C PHE A 415 27.39 0.97 10.12
N ALA A 416 27.12 2.04 10.85
CA ALA A 416 27.43 2.12 12.27
C ALA A 416 26.71 0.99 13.06
N PHE A 417 25.41 0.78 12.81
CA PHE A 417 24.64 -0.33 13.40
C PHE A 417 25.05 -1.72 12.88
N TYR A 418 25.63 -1.80 11.68
CA TYR A 418 26.26 -3.04 11.20
C TYR A 418 27.45 -3.43 12.06
N ILE A 419 28.31 -2.47 12.40
CA ILE A 419 29.48 -2.67 13.26
C ILE A 419 29.04 -3.00 14.69
N HIS A 420 28.27 -2.11 15.33
CA HIS A 420 27.83 -2.31 16.72
C HIS A 420 26.61 -1.45 17.06
N SER A 421 25.72 -1.91 17.95
CA SER A 421 24.56 -1.12 18.37
C SER A 421 24.98 0.19 19.02
N ASP A 422 25.94 0.15 19.94
CA ASP A 422 26.36 1.34 20.70
C ASP A 422 27.02 2.38 19.78
N LEU A 423 27.78 1.94 18.78
CA LEU A 423 28.36 2.83 17.78
C LEU A 423 27.29 3.51 16.93
N GLY A 424 26.21 2.79 16.62
CA GLY A 424 25.05 3.35 15.93
C GLY A 424 24.23 4.30 16.81
N LEU A 425 24.05 3.99 18.10
CA LEU A 425 23.28 4.82 19.03
C LEU A 425 24.01 6.14 19.38
N HIS A 426 25.34 6.09 19.45
CA HIS A 426 26.21 7.23 19.74
C HIS A 426 26.82 7.85 18.47
N PHE A 427 26.20 7.63 17.30
CA PHE A 427 26.71 8.15 16.04
C PHE A 427 26.78 9.68 16.06
N SER A 428 27.95 10.23 15.70
CA SER A 428 28.14 11.68 15.55
C SER A 428 28.26 12.03 14.06
N TYR A 429 29.23 11.45 13.37
CA TYR A 429 29.42 11.62 11.93
C TYR A 429 30.24 10.47 11.33
N ALA A 430 30.31 10.43 10.00
CA ALA A 430 31.16 9.50 9.27
C ALA A 430 32.15 10.22 8.35
N MET A 431 33.20 9.51 7.94
CA MET A 431 34.14 9.93 6.90
C MET A 431 34.34 8.76 5.93
N ILE A 432 34.44 9.07 4.64
CA ILE A 432 34.75 8.09 3.58
C ILE A 432 36.14 8.40 3.03
N ASP A 433 36.93 7.36 2.76
CA ASP A 433 38.27 7.38 2.16
C ASP A 433 39.27 8.31 2.87
N ASP A 434 39.24 8.29 4.20
CA ASP A 434 40.09 9.12 5.06
C ASP A 434 39.94 10.64 4.81
N SER A 435 38.80 11.04 4.22
CA SER A 435 38.40 12.45 4.03
C SER A 435 38.23 13.18 5.37
N LYS A 436 38.46 14.49 5.36
CA LYS A 436 38.19 15.38 6.51
C LYS A 436 36.74 15.88 6.57
N THR A 437 35.93 15.56 5.56
CA THR A 437 34.53 16.00 5.51
C THR A 437 33.67 15.14 6.41
N HIS A 438 32.95 15.77 7.34
CA HIS A 438 31.98 15.10 8.19
C HIS A 438 30.70 14.85 7.39
N LEU A 439 30.35 13.57 7.25
CA LEU A 439 29.17 13.14 6.51
C LEU A 439 27.98 12.95 7.44
N PRO A 440 26.79 13.41 7.04
CA PRO A 440 25.57 13.24 7.80
C PRO A 440 25.08 11.77 7.80
N PRO A 441 24.21 11.38 8.74
CA PRO A 441 23.79 9.98 8.93
C PRO A 441 23.10 9.36 7.71
N TYR A 442 22.48 10.16 6.83
CA TYR A 442 21.73 9.70 5.66
C TYR A 442 22.58 9.49 4.39
N THR A 443 23.90 9.72 4.45
CA THR A 443 24.78 9.52 3.30
C THR A 443 24.80 8.04 2.90
N ARG A 444 24.43 7.74 1.64
CA ARG A 444 24.45 6.39 1.08
C ARG A 444 25.88 5.92 0.80
N LEU A 445 26.10 4.62 0.94
CA LEU A 445 27.38 3.95 0.69
C LEU A 445 27.39 3.26 -0.67
N ASN A 446 28.58 3.28 -1.30
CA ASN A 446 28.85 2.64 -2.58
C ASN A 446 29.84 1.47 -2.41
N GLU A 447 29.89 0.60 -3.42
CA GLU A 447 30.88 -0.48 -3.50
C GLU A 447 32.31 0.07 -3.42
N GLY A 448 33.10 -0.46 -2.48
CA GLY A 448 34.50 -0.10 -2.32
C GLY A 448 34.79 1.04 -1.35
N ASP A 449 33.79 1.75 -0.84
CA ASP A 449 33.97 2.87 0.10
C ASP A 449 34.73 2.41 1.37
N LYS A 450 35.69 3.22 1.84
CA LYS A 450 36.35 3.01 3.13
C LYS A 450 35.78 3.94 4.20
N ILE A 451 34.99 3.40 5.12
CA ILE A 451 34.23 4.18 6.10
C ILE A 451 34.91 4.19 7.47
N THR A 452 35.01 5.39 8.04
CA THR A 452 35.30 5.61 9.45
C THR A 452 34.08 6.21 10.12
N ILE A 453 33.54 5.53 11.13
CA ILE A 453 32.47 6.04 11.99
C ILE A 453 33.11 6.71 13.21
N VAL A 454 32.62 7.90 13.54
CA VAL A 454 32.97 8.60 14.76
C VAL A 454 31.73 8.64 15.65
N ALA A 455 31.88 8.12 16.86
CA ALA A 455 30.86 8.15 17.89
C ALA A 455 31.27 9.09 19.02
N ASP A 456 30.28 9.66 19.68
CA ASP A 456 30.42 10.56 20.82
C ASP A 456 29.55 10.00 21.96
N GLU A 457 30.13 9.82 23.15
CA GLU A 457 29.44 9.22 24.29
C GLU A 457 28.23 10.07 24.74
N ASP A 458 28.28 11.38 24.50
CA ASP A 458 27.19 12.31 24.79
C ASP A 458 26.16 12.38 23.65
N ALA A 459 26.49 11.89 22.45
CA ALA A 459 25.54 11.85 21.34
C ALA A 459 24.44 10.82 21.63
N LYS A 460 23.20 11.25 21.45
CA LYS A 460 22.01 10.40 21.61
C LYS A 460 21.31 10.24 20.27
N PRO A 461 20.64 9.10 20.05
CA PRO A 461 19.78 8.91 18.90
C PRO A 461 18.78 10.05 18.76
N GLU A 462 18.67 10.58 17.55
CA GLU A 462 17.65 11.55 17.21
C GLU A 462 16.53 10.89 16.40
N MET A 463 15.29 11.33 16.58
CA MET A 463 14.15 10.79 15.82
C MET A 463 14.35 10.91 14.30
N LYS A 464 15.05 11.96 13.84
CA LYS A 464 15.42 12.15 12.42
C LYS A 464 16.37 11.07 11.88
N TRP A 465 16.82 10.11 12.69
CA TRP A 465 17.65 9.01 12.24
C TRP A 465 16.84 7.86 11.63
N PHE A 466 15.56 7.69 11.97
CA PHE A 466 14.65 6.76 11.26
C PHE A 466 14.56 7.03 9.76
N ASN A 467 14.83 8.28 9.43
CA ASN A 467 14.83 8.88 8.13
C ASN A 467 16.13 8.60 7.34
N ALA A 468 17.22 8.31 8.05
CA ALA A 468 18.51 7.94 7.49
C ALA A 468 18.62 6.41 7.30
N VAL A 469 18.19 5.62 8.29
CA VAL A 469 18.31 4.16 8.24
C VAL A 469 17.48 3.55 7.12
N LYS A 470 18.08 2.63 6.37
CA LYS A 470 17.44 1.85 5.30
C LYS A 470 17.34 0.37 5.65
N THR A 471 18.10 -0.08 6.66
CA THR A 471 18.14 -1.48 7.06
C THR A 471 17.22 -1.78 8.24
N SER A 472 16.64 -2.99 8.24
CA SER A 472 15.81 -3.45 9.35
C SER A 472 16.59 -3.57 10.66
N LYS A 473 17.90 -3.86 10.60
CA LYS A 473 18.78 -3.96 11.78
C LYS A 473 18.91 -2.61 12.47
N ALA A 474 19.28 -1.56 11.73
CA ALA A 474 19.43 -0.21 12.28
C ALA A 474 18.09 0.33 12.81
N SER A 475 17.01 0.13 12.05
CA SER A 475 15.65 0.49 12.47
C SER A 475 15.27 -0.17 13.80
N HIS A 476 15.58 -1.46 13.99
CA HIS A 476 15.28 -2.19 15.22
C HIS A 476 15.96 -1.59 16.46
N PHE A 477 17.23 -1.19 16.35
CA PHE A 477 17.94 -0.59 17.48
C PHE A 477 17.41 0.79 17.85
N LEU A 478 17.06 1.62 16.85
CA LEU A 478 16.41 2.90 17.10
C LEU A 478 15.04 2.72 17.75
N VAL A 479 14.22 1.79 17.25
CA VAL A 479 12.93 1.47 17.89
C VAL A 479 13.15 1.06 19.34
N ARG A 480 14.08 0.15 19.62
CA ARG A 480 14.37 -0.30 20.99
C ARG A 480 14.79 0.84 21.90
N TYR A 481 15.60 1.77 21.41
CA TYR A 481 16.05 2.93 22.18
C TYR A 481 14.88 3.84 22.55
N PHE A 482 14.00 4.17 21.59
CA PHE A 482 12.87 5.07 21.81
C PHE A 482 11.62 4.41 22.41
N SER A 483 11.56 3.08 22.45
CA SER A 483 10.54 2.34 23.20
C SER A 483 10.78 2.35 24.71
N ASP A 484 11.96 2.78 25.18
CA ASP A 484 12.23 2.96 26.60
C ASP A 484 11.56 4.25 27.11
N PRO A 485 10.64 4.17 28.08
CA PRO A 485 9.93 5.35 28.61
C PRO A 485 10.86 6.42 29.19
N ASP A 486 12.04 6.05 29.69
CA ASP A 486 12.98 7.00 30.30
C ASP A 486 13.74 7.78 29.22
N HIS A 487 14.17 7.12 28.14
CA HIS A 487 14.77 7.80 26.99
C HIS A 487 13.76 8.68 26.24
N LEU A 488 12.50 8.25 26.15
CA LEU A 488 11.45 9.06 25.55
C LEU A 488 11.18 10.32 26.38
N LYS A 489 11.07 10.19 27.72
CA LYS A 489 10.90 11.36 28.60
C LYS A 489 12.09 12.31 28.55
N GLU A 490 13.32 11.79 28.54
CA GLU A 490 14.54 12.61 28.49
C GLU A 490 14.66 13.36 27.16
N PHE A 491 14.35 12.70 26.04
CA PHE A 491 14.25 13.34 24.72
C PHE A 491 13.23 14.49 24.73
N LEU A 492 12.05 14.26 25.29
CA LEU A 492 10.98 15.27 25.36
C LEU A 492 11.37 16.46 26.24
N GLN A 493 12.10 16.23 27.35
CA GLN A 493 12.61 17.31 28.20
C GLN A 493 13.68 18.16 27.51
N HIS A 494 14.58 17.54 26.74
CA HIS A 494 15.63 18.25 26.00
C HIS A 494 15.05 19.16 24.90
N GLN A 495 14.00 18.70 24.20
CA GLN A 495 13.32 19.50 23.17
C GLN A 495 12.55 20.71 23.75
N ILE A 496 12.07 20.61 24.99
CA ILE A 496 11.45 21.73 25.71
C ILE A 496 12.52 22.76 26.11
N GLN A 497 13.68 22.31 26.61
CA GLN A 497 14.78 23.20 27.01
C GLN A 497 15.46 23.93 25.84
N GLU A 498 15.64 23.28 24.68
CA GLU A 498 16.18 23.94 23.48
C GLU A 498 15.25 25.05 22.95
N LYS A 499 13.93 24.90 23.11
CA LYS A 499 12.95 25.93 22.76
C LYS A 499 12.94 27.11 23.73
N GLU A 500 13.10 26.85 25.03
CA GLU A 500 13.15 27.91 26.06
C GLU A 500 14.47 28.70 26.02
N GLY A 501 15.57 28.10 25.54
CA GLY A 501 16.86 28.77 25.35
C GLY A 501 16.99 29.64 24.08
N MET A 502 15.97 29.64 23.21
CA MET A 502 15.91 30.45 21.98
C MET A 502 14.96 31.66 22.07
N ILE A 503 14.41 31.94 23.26
CA ILE A 503 13.64 33.16 23.60
C ILE A 503 14.53 34.08 24.44
#